data_AF-A0A257Z5Y1-F1
#
_entry.id   AF-A0A257Z5Y1-F1
#
_cell.length_a   1.000
_cell.length_b   1.000
_cell.length_c   1.000
_cell.angle_alpha   90.00
_cell.angle_beta   90.00
_cell.angle_gamma   90.00
#
_symmetry.space_group_name_H-M   'P 1'
#
loop_
_entity.id
_entity.type
_entity.pdbx_description
1 polymer ?
#
loop_
_entity_poly.entity_id
_entity_poly.type
_entity_poly.pdbx_seq_one_letter_code
_entity_poly.pdbx_strand_id
1 'polypeptide(L)' 'MDIFDRLKAAAAPDWDSYVNHAFVRQMGDGTLKEAAFRTYLVQDYLFLIQFARAWALAAYKSRSIESIRAAQESLAA' A
#
# COMPACT_ATOMS: atom_id res chain seq x y z
N MET A 1 5.93 -18.25 16.97
CA MET A 1 5.36 -17.45 15.88
C MET A 1 5.07 -16.07 16.44
N ASP A 2 5.74 -15.04 15.93
CA ASP A 2 5.52 -13.67 16.42
C ASP A 2 4.18 -13.10 15.91
N ILE A 3 3.86 -11.86 16.29
CA ILE A 3 2.61 -11.22 15.87
C ILE A 3 2.55 -11.01 14.34
N PHE A 4 3.66 -10.69 13.69
CA PHE A 4 3.71 -10.45 12.25
C PHE A 4 3.51 -11.73 11.48
N ASP A 5 4.11 -12.82 11.93
CA ASP A 5 3.91 -14.15 11.36
C ASP A 5 2.44 -14.55 11.40
N ARG A 6 1.77 -14.35 12.54
CA ARG A 6 0.34 -14.66 12.69
C ARG A 6 -0.53 -13.83 11.75
N LEU A 7 -0.25 -12.53 11.61
CA LEU A 7 -0.99 -11.65 10.71
C LEU A 7 -0.79 -12.04 9.24
N LYS A 8 0.45 -12.35 8.83
CA LYS A 8 0.76 -12.85 7.48
C LYS A 8 0.02 -14.15 7.18
N ALA A 9 0.03 -15.10 8.13
CA ALA A 9 -0.66 -16.38 7.95
C ALA A 9 -2.18 -16.19 7.82
N ALA A 10 -2.77 -15.27 8.57
CA ALA A 10 -4.20 -14.97 8.50
C ALA A 10 -4.61 -14.32 7.16
N ALA A 11 -3.74 -13.51 6.55
CA ALA A 11 -4.00 -12.82 5.29
C ALA A 11 -3.64 -13.65 4.04
N ALA A 12 -3.16 -14.89 4.19
CA ALA A 12 -2.64 -15.68 3.07
C ALA A 12 -3.63 -15.87 1.90
N PRO A 13 -4.93 -16.16 2.12
CA PRO A 13 -5.89 -16.27 1.01
C PRO A 13 -6.12 -14.95 0.27
N ASP A 14 -6.23 -13.84 1.02
CA ASP A 14 -6.43 -12.51 0.43
C ASP A 14 -5.20 -12.07 -0.36
N TRP A 15 -4.00 -12.36 0.16
CA TRP A 15 -2.74 -12.10 -0.52
C TRP A 15 -2.65 -12.87 -1.84
N ASP A 16 -2.95 -14.17 -1.83
CA ASP A 16 -2.90 -14.99 -3.04
C ASP A 16 -3.90 -14.49 -4.11
N SER A 17 -5.11 -14.13 -3.70
CA SER A 17 -6.10 -13.53 -4.60
C SER A 17 -5.65 -12.17 -5.14
N TYR A 18 -4.99 -11.35 -4.31
CA TYR A 18 -4.54 -10.02 -4.70
C TYR A 18 -3.42 -10.08 -5.75
N VAL A 19 -2.38 -10.88 -5.50
CA VAL A 19 -1.22 -10.96 -6.40
C VAL A 19 -1.53 -11.70 -7.69
N ASN A 20 -2.50 -12.63 -7.69
CA ASN A 20 -2.95 -13.33 -8.89
C ASN A 20 -4.15 -12.66 -9.57
N HIS A 21 -4.57 -11.47 -9.13
CA HIS A 21 -5.68 -10.76 -9.75
C HIS A 21 -5.42 -10.50 -11.24
N ALA A 22 -6.47 -10.56 -12.06
CA ALA A 22 -6.37 -10.46 -13.52
C ALA A 22 -5.62 -9.19 -13.99
N PHE A 23 -5.79 -8.06 -13.28
CA PHE A 23 -5.05 -6.82 -13.55
C PHE A 23 -3.53 -7.02 -13.47
N VAL A 24 -3.03 -7.66 -12.41
CA VAL A 24 -1.59 -7.87 -12.17
C VAL A 24 -1.03 -8.84 -13.21
N ARG A 25 -1.74 -9.94 -13.48
CA ARG A 25 -1.36 -10.94 -14.49
C ARG A 25 -1.26 -10.32 -15.88
N GLN A 26 -2.31 -9.61 -16.32
CA GLN A 26 -2.35 -8.96 -17.62
C GLN A 26 -1.31 -7.85 -17.76
N MET A 27 -0.99 -7.14 -16.68
CA MET A 27 0.08 -6.15 -16.66
C MET A 27 1.45 -6.80 -16.89
N GLY A 28 1.75 -7.90 -16.18
CA GLY A 28 2.98 -8.66 -16.37
C GLY A 28 3.10 -9.27 -17.77
N ASP A 29 1.98 -9.72 -18.33
CA ASP A 29 1.91 -10.29 -19.68
C ASP A 29 1.87 -9.23 -20.80
N GLY A 30 1.78 -7.93 -20.47
CA GLY A 30 1.67 -6.84 -21.44
C GLY A 30 0.33 -6.79 -22.21
N THR A 31 -0.70 -7.46 -21.70
CA THR A 31 -2.03 -7.57 -22.32
C THR A 31 -3.10 -6.68 -21.67
N LEU A 32 -2.75 -5.97 -20.60
CA LEU A 32 -3.65 -5.08 -19.90
C LEU A 32 -4.14 -3.94 -20.81
N LYS A 33 -5.46 -3.72 -20.84
CA LYS A 33 -6.04 -2.59 -21.57
C LYS A 33 -5.58 -1.27 -20.97
N GLU A 34 -5.13 -0.35 -21.83
CA GLU A 34 -4.66 0.98 -21.41
C GLU A 34 -5.68 1.73 -20.54
N ALA A 35 -6.98 1.63 -20.85
CA ALA A 35 -8.04 2.27 -20.06
C ALA A 35 -8.06 1.78 -18.60
N ALA A 36 -7.84 0.49 -18.36
CA ALA A 36 -7.78 -0.05 -17.00
C ALA A 36 -6.56 0.49 -16.25
N PHE A 37 -5.41 0.62 -16.93
CA PHE A 37 -4.22 1.22 -16.34
C PHE A 37 -4.41 2.70 -16.00
N ARG A 38 -5.07 3.48 -16.87
CA ARG A 38 -5.42 4.88 -16.60
C ARG A 38 -6.32 5.01 -15.38
N THR A 39 -7.35 4.15 -15.25
CA THR A 39 -8.21 4.14 -14.06
C THR A 39 -7.41 3.85 -12.79
N TYR A 40 -6.49 2.88 -12.84
CA TYR A 40 -5.58 2.60 -11.73
C TYR A 40 -4.74 3.82 -11.35
N LEU A 41 -4.11 4.51 -12.31
CA LEU A 41 -3.30 5.71 -12.03
C LEU A 41 -4.11 6.83 -11.37
N VAL A 42 -5.36 7.04 -11.80
CA VAL A 42 -6.24 8.02 -11.16
C VAL A 42 -6.52 7.64 -9.70
N GLN A 43 -6.80 6.36 -9.43
CA GLN A 43 -7.04 5.86 -8.08
C GLN A 43 -5.79 5.95 -7.20
N ASP A 44 -4.63 5.58 -7.75
CA ASP A 44 -3.33 5.63 -7.07
C ASP A 44 -2.97 7.07 -6.67
N TYR A 45 -3.19 8.04 -7.57
CA TYR A 45 -3.02 9.45 -7.24
C TYR A 45 -3.93 9.91 -6.09
N LEU A 46 -5.21 9.54 -6.10
CA LEU A 46 -6.14 9.90 -5.04
C LEU A 46 -5.77 9.23 -3.71
N PHE A 47 -5.21 8.02 -3.75
CA PHE A 47 -4.70 7.32 -2.59
C PHE A 47 -3.56 8.09 -1.90
N LEU A 48 -2.67 8.75 -2.65
CA LEU A 48 -1.56 9.54 -2.09
C LEU A 48 -2.03 10.62 -1.11
N ILE A 49 -3.21 11.21 -1.33
CA ILE A 49 -3.80 12.19 -0.41
C ILE A 49 -4.10 11.55 0.95
N GLN A 50 -4.68 10.35 0.95
CA GLN A 50 -4.99 9.64 2.19
C GLN A 50 -3.73 9.04 2.83
N PHE A 51 -2.77 8.60 2.02
CA PHE A 51 -1.46 8.15 2.45
C PHE A 51 -0.74 9.25 3.24
N ALA A 52 -0.70 10.48 2.71
CA ALA A 52 -0.13 11.63 3.40
C ALA A 52 -0.82 11.93 4.74
N ARG A 53 -2.16 11.87 4.77
CA ARG A 53 -2.94 12.06 6.00
C ARG A 53 -2.68 10.98 7.04
N ALA A 54 -2.52 9.72 6.62
CA ALA A 54 -2.24 8.61 7.51
C ALA A 54 -0.86 8.77 8.20
N TRP A 55 0.18 9.15 7.44
CA TRP A 55 1.50 9.41 8.00
C TRP A 55 1.54 10.65 8.89
N ALA A 56 0.84 11.72 8.53
CA ALA A 56 0.67 12.88 9.40
C ALA A 56 0.01 12.50 10.73
N LEU A 57 -1.02 11.63 10.70
CA LEU A 57 -1.67 11.12 11.90
C LEU A 57 -0.73 10.23 12.74
N ALA A 58 0.09 9.40 12.09
CA ALA A 58 1.09 8.57 12.76
C ALA A 58 2.14 9.44 13.48
N ALA A 59 2.64 10.49 12.83
CA ALA A 59 3.55 11.47 13.45
C ALA A 59 2.88 12.15 14.66
N TYR A 60 1.65 12.64 14.50
CA TYR A 60 0.90 13.30 15.58
C TYR A 60 0.69 12.40 16.81
N LYS A 61 0.43 11.10 16.62
CA LYS A 61 0.19 10.14 17.70
C LYS A 61 1.46 9.52 18.30
N SER A 62 2.63 9.80 17.71
CA SER A 62 3.89 9.21 18.15
C SER A 62 4.34 9.77 19.50
N ARG A 63 5.03 8.93 20.28
CA ARG A 63 5.52 9.27 21.63
C ARG A 63 7.01 9.62 21.70
N SER A 64 7.74 9.47 20.59
CA SER A 64 9.17 9.77 20.50
C SER A 64 9.48 10.56 19.22
N ILE A 65 10.53 11.39 19.30
CA ILE A 65 11.03 12.16 18.15
C ILE A 65 11.52 11.22 17.03
N GLU A 66 12.09 10.08 17.39
CA GLU A 66 12.52 9.05 16.43
C GLU A 66 11.34 8.54 15.59
N SER A 67 10.22 8.16 16.22
CA SER A 67 9.03 7.71 15.49
C SER A 67 8.38 8.82 14.65
N ILE A 68 8.45 10.08 15.11
CA ILE A 68 7.99 11.23 14.33
C ILE A 68 8.83 11.38 13.04
N ARG A 69 10.15 11.25 13.13
CA ARG A 69 11.04 11.31 11.95
C ARG A 69 10.80 10.15 11.00
N ALA A 70 10.66 8.93 11.50
CA ALA A 70 10.36 7.76 10.67
C ALA A 70 9.04 7.92 9.88
N ALA A 71 8.01 8.52 10.51
CA ALA A 71 6.75 8.82 9.84
C ALA A 71 6.90 9.90 8.74
N GLN A 72 7.74 10.91 8.97
CA GLN A 72 8.03 11.95 7.99
C GLN A 72 8.85 11.42 6.81
N GLU A 73 9.85 10.57 7.06
CA GLU A 73 10.65 9.93 6.02
C GLU A 73 9.78 9.03 5.12
N SER A 74 8.84 8.29 5.70
CA SER A 74 7.92 7.42 4.96
C SER A 74 6.96 8.18 4.02
N LEU A 75 6.76 9.48 4.25
CA LEU A 75 6.00 10.36 3.36
C LEU A 75 6.88 10.97 2.24
N ALA A 76 8.19 11.04 2.46
CA ALA A 76 9.14 11.70 1.55
C ALA A 76 9.80 10.73 0.54
N ALA A 77 9.61 9.42 0.72
CA ALA A 77 10.05 8.36 -0.19
C ALA A 77 9.06 8.14 -1.34
#